data_AF-A0A5C5UVA1-F1
#
_entry.id   AF-A0A5C5UVA1-F1
#
_cell.length_a   1.000
_cell.length_b   1.000
_cell.length_c   1.000
_cell.angle_alpha   90.00
_cell.angle_beta   90.00
_cell.angle_gamma   90.00
#
_symmetry.space_group_name_H-M   'P 1'
#
loop_
_entity.id
_entity.type
_entity.pdbx_description
1 polymer ?
#
loop_
_entity_poly.entity_id
_entity_poly.type
_entity_poly.pdbx_seq_one_letter_code
_entity_poly.pdbx_strand_id
1 'polypeptide(L)'
;MRQTIAALLAALAPTCALAQQTITFQNGLDGYAGTFDRRISLTTSVSGRDLDTSTSPYWIDGDPQDASRADVLFRFDDIVGPSAIPAGATILSATLNLRTTGEDVNENSRSGESFNVYRLTQAFDDSSTLDGDFGNGDDEFTNDVDGVEPEQGEADWILSTFDTPVGGSGLEPDMTYSADITRAVQSWVNGDTNYGVAVLSDHVDQDDGWSVHSTGSPTVEHRPSLTVTYSTNPNYRVFELQNGLNNYAGATDRVLNLVTDVAGTNDDRSDDTVEAGVDGSTLSEVYLDGDNGADSYDTPYLIRFDTSSVTGDVTKAELLITTGFSGGASDTPGPFTVHQLLTPFDAASQYGDFAGDVQAMINAGQIGPVVEEVLDVEESEYVRVDVTSIVRNWHDGDENYGFYIGANGTSNGWQIFTTGAVDSDLAPMLRITTVPEPISLALLALGGLLPLRRRG
;
A
#
# COMPACT_ATOMS: atom_id res chain seq x y z
N MET A 1 18.08 35.52 63.68
CA MET A 1 17.40 35.56 62.37
C MET A 1 18.04 34.52 61.48
N ARG A 2 17.40 33.35 61.32
CA ARG A 2 17.82 32.30 60.39
C ARG A 2 17.01 32.47 59.11
N GLN A 3 17.66 32.81 58.00
CA GLN A 3 17.04 32.83 56.69
C GLN A 3 17.08 31.42 56.10
N THR A 4 15.91 30.81 55.95
CA THR A 4 15.70 29.54 55.26
C THR A 4 15.58 29.85 53.76
N ILE A 5 16.56 29.43 52.97
CA ILE A 5 16.47 29.42 51.51
C ILE A 5 15.69 28.16 51.13
N ALA A 6 14.45 28.32 50.69
CA ALA A 6 13.68 27.26 50.04
C ALA A 6 14.10 27.20 48.57
N ALA A 7 14.91 26.21 48.21
CA ALA A 7 15.20 25.88 46.83
C ALA A 7 14.00 25.14 46.22
N LEU A 8 13.36 25.79 45.25
CA LEU A 8 12.32 25.19 44.41
C LEU A 8 13.02 24.27 43.39
N LEU A 9 13.15 22.98 43.70
CA LEU A 9 13.43 21.97 42.67
C LEU A 9 12.11 21.69 41.94
N ALA A 10 11.92 22.28 40.77
CA ALA A 10 10.97 21.77 39.80
C ALA A 10 11.57 20.49 39.21
N ALA A 11 11.11 19.33 39.69
CA ALA A 11 11.42 18.06 39.07
C ALA A 11 10.75 18.03 37.69
N LEU A 12 11.53 18.21 36.63
CA LEU A 12 11.16 17.76 35.28
C LEU A 12 11.05 16.24 35.36
N ALA A 13 9.84 15.72 35.55
CA ALA A 13 9.60 14.31 35.32
C ALA A 13 9.96 14.04 33.85
N PRO A 14 10.79 13.03 33.53
CA PRO A 14 10.94 12.59 32.16
C PRO A 14 9.55 12.22 31.69
N THR A 15 9.03 12.94 30.69
CA THR A 15 7.88 12.48 29.92
C THR A 15 8.28 11.13 29.36
N CYS A 16 7.81 10.06 30.00
CA CYS A 16 7.91 8.71 29.48
C CYS A 16 7.47 8.80 28.03
N ALA A 17 8.32 8.41 27.08
CA ALA A 17 7.92 8.33 25.68
C ALA A 17 6.62 7.53 25.66
N LEU A 18 5.52 8.15 25.25
CA LEU A 18 4.23 7.47 25.27
C LEU A 18 4.36 6.27 24.33
N ALA A 19 4.05 5.10 24.89
CA ALA A 19 4.02 3.85 24.14
C ALA A 19 3.06 3.98 22.95
N GLN A 20 3.34 3.21 21.92
CA GLN A 20 2.41 2.95 20.82
C GLN A 20 1.01 2.59 21.38
N GLN A 21 -0.03 3.18 20.80
CA GLN A 21 -1.42 2.95 21.20
C GLN A 21 -2.19 2.36 20.02
N THR A 22 -3.12 1.45 20.31
CA THR A 22 -4.03 0.89 19.32
C THR A 22 -5.46 1.22 19.73
N ILE A 23 -6.27 1.67 18.77
CA ILE A 23 -7.69 1.98 18.91
C ILE A 23 -8.46 1.36 17.75
N THR A 24 -9.68 0.89 18.00
CA THR A 24 -10.59 0.36 16.97
C THR A 24 -11.87 1.19 16.94
N PHE A 25 -12.26 1.59 15.74
CA PHE A 25 -13.49 2.30 15.45
C PHE A 25 -14.46 1.33 14.76
N GLN A 26 -15.56 0.99 15.41
CA GLN A 26 -16.60 0.09 14.88
C GLN A 26 -17.95 0.46 15.48
N ASN A 27 -18.98 0.66 14.64
CA ASN A 27 -20.30 1.06 15.13
C ASN A 27 -20.86 0.09 16.18
N GLY A 28 -21.14 0.58 17.38
CA GLY A 28 -21.65 -0.18 18.52
C GLY A 28 -20.58 -0.72 19.45
N LEU A 29 -19.31 -0.73 19.06
CA LEU A 29 -18.19 -1.10 19.92
C LEU A 29 -17.80 0.07 20.82
N ASP A 30 -17.72 -0.16 22.13
CA ASP A 30 -17.32 0.84 23.15
C ASP A 30 -18.03 2.21 23.05
N GLY A 31 -19.25 2.23 22.49
CA GLY A 31 -20.05 3.43 22.32
C GLY A 31 -19.73 4.27 21.07
N TYR A 32 -18.81 3.83 20.22
CA TYR A 32 -18.54 4.47 18.93
C TYR A 32 -19.72 4.30 17.97
N ALA A 33 -20.09 5.37 17.26
CA ALA A 33 -21.22 5.41 16.34
C ALA A 33 -20.91 6.20 15.05
N GLY A 34 -19.62 6.43 14.77
CA GLY A 34 -19.14 7.28 13.67
C GLY A 34 -18.89 6.55 12.36
N THR A 35 -19.08 5.23 12.26
CA THR A 35 -18.98 4.56 10.96
C THR A 35 -20.21 4.89 10.12
N PHE A 36 -19.95 5.34 8.89
CA PHE A 36 -20.93 5.58 7.86
C PHE A 36 -20.53 4.75 6.64
N ASP A 37 -21.49 4.07 6.01
CA ASP A 37 -21.22 3.37 4.76
C ASP A 37 -22.43 3.44 3.83
N ARG A 38 -22.13 3.44 2.52
CA ARG A 38 -23.13 3.55 1.47
C ARG A 38 -22.69 2.77 0.24
N ARG A 39 -23.60 1.96 -0.29
CA ARG A 39 -23.47 1.39 -1.62
C ARG A 39 -24.16 2.30 -2.62
N ILE A 40 -23.43 2.72 -3.64
CA ILE A 40 -23.97 3.44 -4.79
C ILE A 40 -24.00 2.50 -5.99
N SER A 41 -25.07 2.57 -6.77
CA SER A 41 -25.19 1.87 -8.07
C SER A 41 -26.18 2.65 -8.93
N LEU A 42 -26.18 2.40 -10.23
CA LEU A 42 -27.09 3.07 -11.17
C LEU A 42 -28.57 2.87 -10.78
N THR A 43 -28.92 1.66 -10.34
CA THR A 43 -30.32 1.30 -10.11
C THR A 43 -30.78 1.42 -8.66
N THR A 44 -29.90 1.21 -7.68
CA THR A 44 -30.29 1.22 -6.26
C THR A 44 -29.11 1.58 -5.35
N SER A 45 -29.05 2.84 -4.96
CA SER A 45 -28.18 3.32 -3.88
C SER A 45 -28.83 3.08 -2.52
N VAL A 46 -28.09 2.57 -1.55
CA VAL A 46 -28.61 2.20 -0.23
C VAL A 46 -27.61 2.53 0.88
N SER A 47 -28.11 3.12 1.98
CA SER A 47 -27.33 3.37 3.18
C SER A 47 -27.10 2.07 3.92
N GLY A 48 -25.86 1.77 4.30
CA GLY A 48 -25.52 0.53 4.98
C GLY A 48 -26.26 0.33 6.30
N ARG A 49 -26.58 1.42 7.01
CA ARG A 49 -27.33 1.40 8.28
C ARG A 49 -28.76 0.88 8.14
N ASP A 50 -29.34 1.02 6.95
CA ASP A 50 -30.74 0.69 6.67
C ASP A 50 -30.90 -0.75 6.15
N LEU A 51 -29.78 -1.48 6.00
CA LEU A 51 -29.74 -2.83 5.47
C LEU A 51 -29.27 -3.85 6.52
N ASP A 52 -30.13 -4.83 6.81
CA ASP A 52 -29.78 -5.98 7.65
C ASP A 52 -29.00 -7.02 6.82
N THR A 53 -27.67 -6.93 6.89
CA THR A 53 -26.77 -7.85 6.17
C THR A 53 -26.66 -9.26 6.75
N SER A 54 -27.49 -9.61 7.75
CA SER A 54 -27.69 -11.01 8.15
C SER A 54 -28.77 -11.71 7.33
N THR A 55 -29.49 -10.98 6.47
CA THR A 55 -30.59 -11.53 5.65
C THR A 55 -30.63 -10.98 4.22
N SER A 56 -29.83 -9.96 3.90
CA SER A 56 -29.76 -9.37 2.56
C SER A 56 -28.31 -9.06 2.20
N PRO A 57 -27.86 -9.35 0.97
CA PRO A 57 -26.49 -9.09 0.57
C PRO A 57 -26.24 -7.59 0.34
N TYR A 58 -24.97 -7.19 0.44
CA TYR A 58 -24.52 -5.82 0.22
C TYR A 58 -23.26 -5.85 -0.65
N TRP A 59 -23.53 -5.87 -1.95
CA TRP A 59 -22.55 -6.13 -2.99
C TRP A 59 -21.66 -4.93 -3.27
N ILE A 60 -20.37 -5.17 -3.37
CA ILE A 60 -19.43 -4.44 -4.23
C ILE A 60 -19.36 -5.27 -5.52
N ASP A 61 -19.70 -4.71 -6.67
CA ASP A 61 -19.99 -5.51 -7.87
C ASP A 61 -19.79 -4.73 -9.17
N GLY A 62 -19.66 -5.47 -10.28
CA GLY A 62 -19.58 -4.99 -11.65
C GLY A 62 -18.26 -4.33 -12.04
N ASP A 63 -17.81 -4.64 -13.26
CA ASP A 63 -16.74 -3.95 -13.99
C ASP A 63 -17.03 -2.43 -14.05
N PRO A 64 -16.00 -1.57 -13.97
CA PRO A 64 -16.10 -0.13 -14.29
C PRO A 64 -16.88 0.22 -15.59
N GLN A 65 -17.01 -0.73 -16.51
CA GLN A 65 -17.69 -0.63 -17.81
C GLN A 65 -19.10 -1.22 -17.84
N ASP A 66 -19.61 -1.79 -16.75
CA ASP A 66 -20.96 -2.37 -16.67
C ASP A 66 -21.94 -1.47 -15.89
N ALA A 67 -23.16 -1.34 -16.42
CA ALA A 67 -24.28 -0.70 -15.74
C ALA A 67 -24.72 -1.43 -14.45
N SER A 68 -24.21 -2.64 -14.20
CA SER A 68 -24.38 -3.35 -12.93
C SER A 68 -23.43 -2.86 -11.81
N ARG A 69 -22.45 -2.00 -12.13
CA ARG A 69 -21.46 -1.44 -11.19
C ARG A 69 -22.10 -0.95 -9.89
N ALA A 70 -21.47 -1.35 -8.79
CA ALA A 70 -21.84 -1.01 -7.44
C ALA A 70 -20.59 -0.77 -6.59
N ASP A 71 -20.36 0.50 -6.25
CA ASP A 71 -19.25 0.92 -5.40
C ASP A 71 -19.71 1.01 -3.94
N VAL A 72 -18.84 0.69 -2.99
CA VAL A 72 -19.14 0.89 -1.56
C VAL A 72 -18.20 1.90 -0.94
N LEU A 73 -18.81 2.94 -0.37
CA LEU A 73 -18.13 4.06 0.28
C LEU A 73 -18.17 3.86 1.80
N PHE A 74 -17.04 4.02 2.47
CA PHE A 74 -16.92 3.94 3.93
C PHE A 74 -16.30 5.22 4.49
N ARG A 75 -16.85 5.75 5.59
CA ARG A 75 -16.28 6.87 6.34
C ARG A 75 -16.33 6.59 7.84
N PHE A 76 -15.27 6.98 8.54
CA PHE A 76 -15.18 6.88 9.99
C PHE A 76 -15.09 8.29 10.58
N ASP A 77 -16.22 8.78 11.09
CA ASP A 77 -16.34 10.11 11.69
C ASP A 77 -15.75 10.14 13.11
N ASP A 78 -15.29 11.33 13.54
CA ASP A 78 -14.74 11.57 14.88
C ASP A 78 -13.51 10.71 15.26
N ILE A 79 -12.75 10.20 14.29
CA ILE A 79 -11.52 9.41 14.52
C ILE A 79 -10.32 10.26 14.98
N VAL A 80 -10.36 11.58 14.80
CA VAL A 80 -9.34 12.52 15.29
C VAL A 80 -9.93 13.40 16.40
N GLY A 81 -9.32 13.37 17.59
CA GLY A 81 -9.80 14.18 18.72
C GLY A 81 -9.33 13.72 20.11
N PRO A 82 -9.77 14.39 21.19
CA PRO A 82 -9.31 14.15 22.57
C PRO A 82 -9.60 12.75 23.14
N SER A 83 -10.57 12.04 22.58
CA SER A 83 -10.94 10.66 22.96
C SER A 83 -10.77 9.68 21.80
N ALA A 84 -10.05 10.10 20.77
CA ALA A 84 -9.74 9.33 19.57
C ALA A 84 -8.24 9.47 19.28
N ILE A 85 -7.83 9.52 18.01
CA ILE A 85 -6.43 9.75 17.65
C ILE A 85 -6.11 11.23 17.86
N PRO A 86 -5.05 11.60 18.61
CA PRO A 86 -4.65 12.99 18.73
C PRO A 86 -4.19 13.55 17.38
N ALA A 87 -4.60 14.79 17.08
CA ALA A 87 -4.13 15.50 15.88
C ALA A 87 -2.58 15.58 15.86
N GLY A 88 -1.99 15.35 14.68
CA GLY A 88 -0.54 15.30 14.51
C GLY A 88 0.16 14.06 15.09
N ALA A 89 -0.58 13.03 15.52
CA ALA A 89 0.02 11.74 15.84
C ALA A 89 0.64 11.09 14.59
N THR A 90 1.68 10.28 14.79
CA THR A 90 2.24 9.45 13.75
C THR A 90 1.48 8.13 13.70
N ILE A 91 0.85 7.84 12.58
CA ILE A 91 0.17 6.58 12.32
C ILE A 91 1.22 5.55 11.88
N LEU A 92 1.31 4.45 12.63
CA LEU A 92 2.24 3.35 12.38
C LEU A 92 1.58 2.25 11.56
N SER A 93 0.29 2.02 11.77
CA SER A 93 -0.58 1.20 10.90
C SER A 93 -2.03 1.62 11.04
N ALA A 94 -2.82 1.47 9.98
CA ALA A 94 -4.27 1.55 10.03
C ALA A 94 -4.89 0.53 9.06
N THR A 95 -5.78 -0.33 9.55
CA THR A 95 -6.43 -1.36 8.74
C THR A 95 -7.93 -1.17 8.71
N LEU A 96 -8.49 -1.10 7.50
CA LEU A 96 -9.91 -1.29 7.25
C LEU A 96 -10.20 -2.79 7.24
N ASN A 97 -11.20 -3.23 7.99
CA ASN A 97 -11.58 -4.64 8.07
C ASN A 97 -13.04 -4.78 7.65
N LEU A 98 -13.26 -5.63 6.66
CA LEU A 98 -14.57 -5.99 6.13
C LEU A 98 -14.79 -7.49 6.30
N ARG A 99 -16.03 -7.88 6.57
CA ARG A 99 -16.40 -9.29 6.73
C ARG A 99 -17.36 -9.69 5.63
N THR A 100 -17.04 -10.74 4.89
CA THR A 100 -17.93 -11.34 3.89
C THR A 100 -19.21 -11.84 4.56
N THR A 101 -20.37 -11.65 3.93
CA THR A 101 -21.62 -12.23 4.41
C THR A 101 -21.61 -13.76 4.32
N GLY A 102 -22.37 -14.44 5.18
CA GLY A 102 -22.44 -15.91 5.20
C GLY A 102 -23.21 -16.50 4.02
N GLU A 103 -23.00 -17.78 3.72
CA GLU A 103 -23.74 -18.52 2.67
C GLU A 103 -25.25 -18.56 2.94
N ASP A 104 -25.66 -18.48 4.21
CA ASP A 104 -27.06 -18.39 4.62
C ASP A 104 -27.74 -17.08 4.17
N VAL A 105 -26.95 -16.02 3.87
CA VAL A 105 -27.42 -14.77 3.26
C VAL A 105 -27.52 -14.93 1.75
N ASN A 106 -26.43 -15.39 1.12
CA ASN A 106 -26.38 -15.72 -0.30
C ASN A 106 -25.21 -16.68 -0.57
N GLU A 107 -25.43 -17.75 -1.34
CA GLU A 107 -24.41 -18.76 -1.70
C GLU A 107 -23.24 -18.19 -2.54
N ASN A 108 -23.48 -17.06 -3.20
CA ASN A 108 -22.51 -16.31 -3.99
C ASN A 108 -21.88 -15.16 -3.19
N SER A 109 -22.00 -15.10 -1.86
CA SER A 109 -21.40 -13.99 -1.09
C SER A 109 -19.87 -13.89 -1.25
N ARG A 110 -19.25 -15.00 -1.69
CA ARG A 110 -17.83 -15.09 -1.97
C ARG A 110 -17.48 -14.39 -3.28
N SER A 111 -16.23 -13.98 -3.44
CA SER A 111 -15.69 -13.56 -4.73
C SER A 111 -14.32 -14.19 -4.95
N GLY A 112 -13.98 -14.50 -6.19
CA GLY A 112 -12.65 -14.87 -6.65
C GLY A 112 -11.84 -13.68 -7.18
N GLU A 113 -12.34 -12.46 -7.06
CA GLU A 113 -11.70 -11.23 -7.51
C GLU A 113 -11.10 -10.41 -6.35
N SER A 114 -10.27 -9.46 -6.73
CA SER A 114 -9.67 -8.47 -5.83
C SER A 114 -10.42 -7.13 -5.88
N PHE A 115 -10.48 -6.41 -4.76
CA PHE A 115 -11.22 -5.14 -4.66
C PHE A 115 -10.33 -4.03 -4.14
N ASN A 116 -10.17 -2.97 -4.94
CA ASN A 116 -9.29 -1.86 -4.60
C ASN A 116 -9.91 -0.87 -3.65
N VAL A 117 -9.07 -0.30 -2.79
CA VAL A 117 -9.46 0.69 -1.81
C VAL A 117 -8.85 2.03 -2.18
N TYR A 118 -9.67 3.01 -2.50
CA TYR A 118 -9.25 4.37 -2.81
C TYR A 118 -9.53 5.33 -1.68
N ARG A 119 -8.71 6.38 -1.53
CA ARG A 119 -9.09 7.52 -0.68
C ARG A 119 -10.06 8.40 -1.44
N LEU A 120 -11.18 8.76 -0.82
CA LEU A 120 -12.13 9.71 -1.37
C LEU A 120 -11.65 11.15 -1.17
N THR A 121 -11.76 11.96 -2.22
CA THR A 121 -11.57 13.42 -2.23
C THR A 121 -12.89 14.16 -2.33
N GLN A 122 -13.99 13.44 -2.59
CA GLN A 122 -15.35 13.92 -2.65
C GLN A 122 -16.18 13.47 -1.44
N ALA A 123 -16.98 14.39 -0.88
CA ALA A 123 -17.90 14.08 0.20
C ALA A 123 -19.07 13.23 -0.26
N PHE A 124 -19.57 12.35 0.61
CA PHE A 124 -20.80 11.60 0.38
C PHE A 124 -21.70 11.57 1.62
N ASP A 125 -22.99 11.33 1.39
CA ASP A 125 -24.03 11.21 2.41
C ASP A 125 -25.13 10.20 2.03
N ASP A 126 -26.23 10.15 2.82
CA ASP A 126 -27.34 9.21 2.63
C ASP A 126 -28.13 9.42 1.31
N SER A 127 -27.89 10.51 0.60
CA SER A 127 -28.48 10.80 -0.71
C SER A 127 -27.55 10.58 -1.88
N SER A 128 -26.25 10.34 -1.65
CA SER A 128 -25.29 10.26 -2.74
C SER A 128 -25.61 9.16 -3.76
N THR A 129 -25.36 9.36 -5.04
CA THR A 129 -25.69 8.35 -6.06
C THR A 129 -24.52 8.12 -6.99
N LEU A 130 -24.54 6.97 -7.69
CA LEU A 130 -23.57 6.63 -8.72
C LEU A 130 -23.60 7.70 -9.81
N ASP A 131 -24.69 7.82 -10.56
CA ASP A 131 -24.76 8.81 -11.65
C ASP A 131 -24.89 10.27 -11.16
N GLY A 132 -25.40 10.55 -9.95
CA GLY A 132 -25.61 11.94 -9.52
C GLY A 132 -24.41 12.63 -8.89
N ASP A 133 -23.86 12.06 -7.82
CA ASP A 133 -22.77 12.68 -7.06
C ASP A 133 -21.42 12.25 -7.63
N PHE A 134 -21.32 10.98 -8.00
CA PHE A 134 -20.13 10.34 -8.58
C PHE A 134 -20.33 10.13 -10.09
N GLY A 135 -20.87 11.13 -10.78
CA GLY A 135 -21.32 11.00 -12.16
C GLY A 135 -21.86 12.31 -12.71
N ASN A 136 -22.59 12.23 -13.83
CA ASN A 136 -23.05 13.41 -14.54
C ASN A 136 -24.55 13.74 -14.39
N GLY A 137 -25.35 12.79 -13.89
CA GLY A 137 -26.73 12.96 -13.47
C GLY A 137 -27.71 12.97 -14.65
N ASP A 138 -27.38 12.30 -15.75
CA ASP A 138 -28.21 12.22 -16.95
C ASP A 138 -29.09 10.96 -17.02
N ASP A 139 -29.08 10.14 -15.97
CA ASP A 139 -29.76 8.85 -15.83
C ASP A 139 -29.29 7.79 -16.86
N GLU A 140 -28.15 7.99 -17.54
CA GLU A 140 -27.57 7.05 -18.50
C GLU A 140 -26.16 6.65 -18.07
N PHE A 141 -25.95 5.35 -17.84
CA PHE A 141 -24.61 4.86 -17.52
C PHE A 141 -23.66 5.10 -18.69
N THR A 142 -22.60 5.86 -18.41
CA THR A 142 -21.52 6.13 -19.35
C THR A 142 -20.21 5.72 -18.70
N ASN A 143 -19.56 4.71 -19.29
CA ASN A 143 -18.21 4.28 -18.90
C ASN A 143 -17.28 5.51 -18.88
N ASP A 144 -16.39 5.59 -17.88
CA ASP A 144 -15.49 6.71 -17.61
C ASP A 144 -16.17 7.97 -17.01
N VAL A 145 -17.50 7.97 -16.86
CA VAL A 145 -18.25 9.11 -16.32
C VAL A 145 -18.88 8.82 -14.96
N ASP A 146 -19.46 7.65 -14.76
CA ASP A 146 -20.26 7.34 -13.56
C ASP A 146 -19.63 6.24 -12.69
N GLY A 147 -19.71 6.43 -11.38
CA GLY A 147 -18.97 5.67 -10.37
C GLY A 147 -17.84 6.51 -9.78
N VAL A 148 -17.17 6.00 -8.76
CA VAL A 148 -15.99 6.69 -8.20
C VAL A 148 -14.85 6.66 -9.22
N GLU A 149 -14.44 7.82 -9.71
CA GLU A 149 -13.38 7.94 -10.73
C GLU A 149 -12.21 8.84 -10.25
N PRO A 150 -10.98 8.29 -10.11
CA PRO A 150 -9.79 9.09 -9.80
C PRO A 150 -9.52 10.20 -10.82
N GLU A 151 -9.75 9.94 -12.11
CA GLU A 151 -9.55 10.88 -13.22
C GLU A 151 -10.47 12.11 -13.14
N GLN A 152 -11.61 11.96 -12.47
CA GLN A 152 -12.55 13.05 -12.20
C GLN A 152 -12.27 13.79 -10.89
N GLY A 153 -11.31 13.31 -10.11
CA GLY A 153 -10.90 13.88 -8.83
C GLY A 153 -11.87 13.57 -7.68
N GLU A 154 -12.60 12.46 -7.77
CA GLU A 154 -13.53 11.96 -6.75
C GLU A 154 -12.85 11.03 -5.75
N ALA A 155 -11.80 10.38 -6.24
CA ALA A 155 -10.78 9.67 -5.49
C ALA A 155 -9.38 10.16 -5.94
N ASP A 156 -8.33 9.74 -5.24
CA ASP A 156 -6.95 9.97 -5.68
C ASP A 156 -6.14 8.68 -5.75
N TRP A 157 -5.51 8.25 -4.66
CA TRP A 157 -4.57 7.13 -4.68
C TRP A 157 -5.21 5.80 -4.29
N ILE A 158 -4.71 4.71 -4.89
CA ILE A 158 -4.93 3.35 -4.40
C ILE A 158 -4.21 3.21 -3.06
N LEU A 159 -4.94 2.82 -2.02
CA LEU A 159 -4.43 2.63 -0.68
C LEU A 159 -3.99 1.18 -0.43
N SER A 160 -4.76 0.23 -0.93
CA SER A 160 -4.63 -1.22 -0.70
C SER A 160 -5.63 -1.96 -1.59
N THR A 161 -5.53 -3.28 -1.58
CA THR A 161 -6.51 -4.18 -2.17
C THR A 161 -7.04 -5.14 -1.11
N PHE A 162 -8.32 -5.51 -1.18
CA PHE A 162 -8.84 -6.73 -0.56
C PHE A 162 -8.61 -7.86 -1.54
N ASP A 163 -7.61 -8.65 -1.25
CA ASP A 163 -7.07 -9.57 -2.23
C ASP A 163 -7.48 -11.02 -1.98
N THR A 164 -7.51 -11.76 -3.08
CA THR A 164 -7.58 -13.21 -3.15
C THR A 164 -6.26 -13.71 -3.72
N PRO A 165 -5.43 -14.43 -2.95
CA PRO A 165 -4.22 -14.98 -3.51
C PRO A 165 -4.55 -15.81 -4.77
N VAL A 166 -3.90 -15.57 -5.91
CA VAL A 166 -4.03 -16.38 -7.15
C VAL A 166 -3.95 -17.87 -6.81
N GLY A 167 -4.97 -18.64 -7.18
CA GLY A 167 -5.04 -20.09 -6.86
C GLY A 167 -5.31 -20.43 -5.39
N GLY A 168 -5.47 -19.42 -4.53
CA GLY A 168 -5.99 -19.51 -3.17
C GLY A 168 -7.51 -19.68 -3.11
N SER A 169 -8.04 -19.72 -1.89
CA SER A 169 -9.48 -19.54 -1.66
C SER A 169 -9.78 -18.05 -1.73
N GLY A 170 -10.81 -17.66 -2.48
CA GLY A 170 -11.18 -16.26 -2.66
C GLY A 170 -11.65 -15.56 -1.38
N LEU A 171 -12.42 -14.50 -1.53
CA LEU A 171 -13.08 -13.81 -0.42
C LEU A 171 -14.21 -14.67 0.15
N GLU A 172 -13.86 -15.69 0.93
CA GLU A 172 -14.78 -16.72 1.42
C GLU A 172 -15.85 -16.19 2.39
N PRO A 173 -17.02 -16.84 2.45
CA PRO A 173 -18.11 -16.47 3.36
C PRO A 173 -17.67 -16.49 4.83
N ASP A 174 -18.22 -15.57 5.61
CA ASP A 174 -17.97 -15.46 7.06
C ASP A 174 -16.50 -15.19 7.48
N MET A 175 -15.65 -14.84 6.52
CA MET A 175 -14.26 -14.45 6.76
C MET A 175 -14.10 -12.93 6.83
N THR A 176 -13.07 -12.48 7.54
CA THR A 176 -12.71 -11.06 7.63
C THR A 176 -11.43 -10.81 6.87
N TYR A 177 -11.46 -9.82 5.99
CA TYR A 177 -10.34 -9.38 5.17
C TYR A 177 -9.95 -7.97 5.57
N SER A 178 -8.70 -7.61 5.28
CA SER A 178 -8.11 -6.37 5.75
C SER A 178 -7.37 -5.65 4.63
N ALA A 179 -7.56 -4.34 4.56
CA ALA A 179 -6.86 -3.43 3.67
C ALA A 179 -6.11 -2.39 4.52
N ASP A 180 -4.84 -2.11 4.23
CA ASP A 180 -4.09 -1.09 4.96
C ASP A 180 -4.33 0.30 4.36
N ILE A 181 -4.94 1.17 5.17
CA ILE A 181 -5.28 2.55 4.82
C ILE A 181 -4.44 3.55 5.63
N THR A 182 -3.22 3.15 6.02
CA THR A 182 -2.34 3.94 6.91
C THR A 182 -2.10 5.34 6.36
N ARG A 183 -1.88 5.45 5.04
CA ARG A 183 -1.62 6.73 4.36
C ARG A 183 -2.81 7.68 4.44
N ALA A 184 -4.03 7.18 4.21
CA ALA A 184 -5.26 7.97 4.35
C ALA A 184 -5.46 8.47 5.78
N VAL A 185 -5.35 7.59 6.78
CA VAL A 185 -5.50 8.00 8.19
C VAL A 185 -4.42 9.00 8.62
N GLN A 186 -3.18 8.82 8.16
CA GLN A 186 -2.11 9.79 8.43
C GLN A 186 -2.44 11.16 7.85
N SER A 187 -3.01 11.22 6.64
CA SER A 187 -3.43 12.49 6.01
C SER A 187 -4.51 13.21 6.83
N TRP A 188 -5.53 12.48 7.30
CA TRP A 188 -6.61 13.05 8.12
C TRP A 188 -6.11 13.55 9.49
N VAL A 189 -5.19 12.81 10.11
CA VAL A 189 -4.55 13.22 11.38
C VAL A 189 -3.68 14.47 11.20
N ASN A 190 -3.14 14.68 9.99
CA ASN A 190 -2.39 15.89 9.63
C ASN A 190 -3.28 17.10 9.30
N GLY A 191 -4.60 16.89 9.16
CA GLY A 191 -5.59 17.95 8.98
C GLY A 191 -6.31 17.94 7.64
N ASP A 192 -6.05 16.96 6.77
CA ASP A 192 -6.84 16.78 5.55
C ASP A 192 -8.29 16.41 5.92
N THR A 193 -9.23 16.74 5.04
CA THR A 193 -10.64 16.39 5.27
C THR A 193 -10.81 14.89 5.10
N ASN A 194 -11.46 14.24 6.07
CA ASN A 194 -11.83 12.84 5.96
C ASN A 194 -13.15 12.72 5.20
N TYR A 195 -13.08 12.43 3.91
CA TYR A 195 -14.26 12.04 3.14
C TYR A 195 -14.50 10.53 3.12
N GLY A 196 -13.55 9.74 3.62
CA GLY A 196 -13.64 8.28 3.67
C GLY A 196 -12.79 7.60 2.60
N VAL A 197 -13.19 6.37 2.29
CA VAL A 197 -12.58 5.52 1.27
C VAL A 197 -13.69 4.89 0.41
N ALA A 198 -13.37 4.57 -0.83
CA ALA A 198 -14.20 3.75 -1.70
C ALA A 198 -13.59 2.35 -1.83
N VAL A 199 -14.43 1.34 -1.96
CA VAL A 199 -14.05 -0.03 -2.29
C VAL A 199 -14.74 -0.39 -3.60
N LEU A 200 -13.94 -0.69 -4.62
CA LEU A 200 -14.33 -0.81 -6.01
C LEU A 200 -13.89 -2.18 -6.55
N SER A 201 -14.64 -2.73 -7.52
CA SER A 201 -14.06 -3.68 -8.47
C SER A 201 -13.48 -2.85 -9.61
N ASP A 202 -12.17 -2.96 -9.83
CA ASP A 202 -11.48 -2.29 -10.94
C ASP A 202 -11.15 -3.27 -12.08
N HIS A 203 -11.73 -4.48 -12.03
CA HIS A 203 -11.50 -5.51 -13.03
C HIS A 203 -12.34 -5.24 -14.27
N VAL A 204 -11.69 -5.24 -15.43
CA VAL A 204 -12.37 -5.15 -16.73
C VAL A 204 -12.74 -6.56 -17.20
N ASP A 205 -13.94 -6.72 -17.74
CA ASP A 205 -14.48 -7.99 -18.24
C ASP A 205 -14.66 -9.10 -17.15
N GLN A 206 -14.66 -8.75 -15.86
CA GLN A 206 -15.04 -9.66 -14.76
C GLN A 206 -16.17 -9.07 -13.89
N ASP A 207 -17.14 -9.91 -13.54
CA ASP A 207 -18.41 -9.52 -12.91
C ASP A 207 -18.66 -10.25 -11.56
N ASP A 208 -17.62 -10.75 -10.88
CA ASP A 208 -17.76 -11.52 -9.64
C ASP A 208 -17.85 -10.63 -8.38
N GLY A 209 -19.06 -10.18 -8.08
CA GLY A 209 -19.32 -9.34 -6.92
C GLY A 209 -19.00 -9.97 -5.55
N TRP A 210 -18.65 -9.12 -4.59
CA TRP A 210 -18.38 -9.48 -3.20
C TRP A 210 -19.41 -8.88 -2.25
N SER A 211 -20.08 -9.71 -1.44
CA SER A 211 -21.06 -9.24 -0.45
C SER A 211 -20.42 -9.11 0.93
N VAL A 212 -20.45 -7.89 1.47
CA VAL A 212 -19.85 -7.56 2.78
C VAL A 212 -20.90 -7.17 3.82
N HIS A 213 -20.58 -7.31 5.09
CA HIS A 213 -21.40 -6.76 6.15
C HIS A 213 -21.31 -5.23 6.20
N SER A 214 -22.46 -4.56 6.26
CA SER A 214 -22.60 -3.12 6.44
C SER A 214 -22.71 -2.71 7.91
N THR A 215 -22.76 -1.40 8.20
CA THR A 215 -23.06 -0.92 9.56
C THR A 215 -24.46 -1.29 10.08
N GLY A 216 -25.39 -1.65 9.20
CA GLY A 216 -26.73 -2.13 9.54
C GLY A 216 -26.79 -3.58 10.03
N SER A 217 -25.67 -4.32 9.99
CA SER A 217 -25.61 -5.68 10.54
C SER A 217 -26.09 -5.72 12.00
N PRO A 218 -26.97 -6.67 12.39
CA PRO A 218 -27.44 -6.80 13.76
C PRO A 218 -26.36 -7.30 14.72
N THR A 219 -25.32 -7.96 14.20
CA THR A 219 -24.15 -8.43 14.97
C THR A 219 -23.06 -7.37 14.90
N VAL A 220 -22.70 -6.78 16.04
CA VAL A 220 -21.73 -5.68 16.10
C VAL A 220 -20.37 -6.09 15.56
N GLU A 221 -19.93 -7.31 15.88
CA GLU A 221 -18.63 -7.87 15.50
C GLU A 221 -18.48 -8.04 13.97
N HIS A 222 -19.59 -8.07 13.22
CA HIS A 222 -19.57 -8.23 11.78
C HIS A 222 -19.44 -6.89 11.03
N ARG A 223 -19.68 -5.76 11.70
CA ARG A 223 -19.70 -4.44 11.04
C ARG A 223 -18.31 -4.01 10.60
N PRO A 224 -18.19 -3.15 9.57
CA PRO A 224 -16.92 -2.56 9.16
C PRO A 224 -16.19 -1.93 10.33
N SER A 225 -14.87 -2.14 10.41
CA SER A 225 -14.05 -1.57 11.47
C SER A 225 -12.72 -1.02 10.97
N LEU A 226 -12.27 0.06 11.60
CA LEU A 226 -10.96 0.65 11.37
C LEU A 226 -10.11 0.48 12.63
N THR A 227 -9.02 -0.27 12.53
CA THR A 227 -8.06 -0.44 13.63
C THR A 227 -6.81 0.37 13.35
N VAL A 228 -6.47 1.31 14.25
CA VAL A 228 -5.36 2.24 14.08
C VAL A 228 -4.36 2.07 15.19
N THR A 229 -3.09 1.92 14.82
CA THR A 229 -1.97 1.95 15.76
C THR A 229 -1.12 3.19 15.51
N TYR A 230 -0.91 4.00 16.55
CA TYR A 230 -0.26 5.30 16.45
C TYR A 230 0.71 5.59 17.59
N SER A 231 1.54 6.62 17.40
CA SER A 231 2.38 7.21 18.44
C SER A 231 2.19 8.72 18.50
N THR A 232 2.20 9.27 19.72
CA THR A 232 2.26 10.72 19.97
C THR A 232 3.70 11.19 20.22
N ASN A 233 4.67 10.28 20.13
CA ASN A 233 6.06 10.62 20.27
C ASN A 233 6.53 11.30 18.96
N PRO A 234 6.87 12.60 18.97
CA PRO A 234 7.21 13.40 17.77
C PRO A 234 8.52 12.97 17.09
N ASN A 235 9.13 11.95 17.65
CA ASN A 235 10.37 11.33 17.26
C ASN A 235 10.16 10.24 16.21
N TYR A 236 8.96 9.65 16.15
CA TYR A 236 8.62 8.80 15.00
C TYR A 236 8.52 9.66 13.75
N ARG A 237 9.10 9.18 12.66
CA ARG A 237 9.00 9.81 11.35
C ARG A 237 8.62 8.78 10.31
N VAL A 238 7.78 9.18 9.37
CA VAL A 238 7.45 8.40 8.18
C VAL A 238 7.94 9.19 6.98
N PHE A 239 8.72 8.55 6.12
CA PHE A 239 9.18 9.08 4.85
C PHE A 239 8.48 8.32 3.74
N GLU A 240 7.88 9.03 2.80
CA GLU A 240 7.26 8.47 1.60
C GLU A 240 8.04 9.01 0.39
N LEU A 241 8.78 8.12 -0.25
CA LEU A 241 9.69 8.42 -1.35
C LEU A 241 9.06 7.89 -2.63
N GLN A 242 8.41 8.76 -3.40
CA GLN A 242 7.72 8.43 -4.65
C GLN A 242 7.87 9.63 -5.59
N ASN A 243 8.24 9.41 -6.85
CA ASN A 243 8.41 10.53 -7.80
C ASN A 243 7.10 11.29 -7.96
N GLY A 244 7.14 12.62 -7.89
CA GLY A 244 5.96 13.49 -7.94
C GLY A 244 5.34 13.77 -6.56
N LEU A 245 5.46 12.86 -5.59
CA LEU A 245 4.93 13.06 -4.24
C LEU A 245 5.82 14.00 -3.42
N ASN A 246 5.24 15.05 -2.82
CA ASN A 246 5.95 16.00 -1.94
C ASN A 246 7.22 16.62 -2.56
N ASN A 247 7.26 16.79 -3.89
CA ASN A 247 8.43 17.22 -4.67
C ASN A 247 9.63 16.27 -4.64
N TYR A 248 9.42 15.01 -4.28
CA TYR A 248 10.44 13.99 -4.42
C TYR A 248 10.60 13.62 -5.91
N ALA A 249 11.84 13.49 -6.36
CA ALA A 249 12.22 13.11 -7.72
C ALA A 249 13.48 12.23 -7.72
N GLY A 250 13.72 11.54 -6.60
CA GLY A 250 14.94 10.78 -6.34
C GLY A 250 14.86 9.31 -6.71
N ALA A 251 13.74 8.83 -7.26
CA ALA A 251 13.63 7.45 -7.73
C ALA A 251 14.13 7.34 -9.17
N THR A 252 14.93 6.31 -9.43
CA THR A 252 15.45 5.93 -10.74
C THR A 252 15.34 4.43 -10.90
N ASP A 253 14.89 3.97 -12.06
CA ASP A 253 14.64 2.56 -12.33
C ASP A 253 15.12 2.14 -13.73
N ARG A 254 15.27 0.84 -13.91
CA ARG A 254 15.60 0.20 -15.18
C ARG A 254 14.91 -1.15 -15.27
N VAL A 255 14.35 -1.42 -16.44
CA VAL A 255 13.92 -2.76 -16.84
C VAL A 255 15.05 -3.38 -17.63
N LEU A 256 15.59 -4.50 -17.18
CA LEU A 256 16.56 -5.25 -17.98
C LEU A 256 15.79 -6.17 -18.91
N ASN A 257 16.15 -6.17 -20.19
CA ASN A 257 15.55 -7.05 -21.18
C ASN A 257 16.66 -7.78 -21.95
N LEU A 258 16.46 -9.07 -22.19
CA LEU A 258 17.25 -9.83 -23.16
C LEU A 258 16.40 -9.93 -24.44
N VAL A 259 16.81 -9.26 -25.52
CA VAL A 259 15.97 -9.20 -26.72
C VAL A 259 16.44 -10.21 -27.77
N THR A 260 15.53 -11.14 -28.04
CA THR A 260 15.35 -12.03 -29.21
C THR A 260 16.36 -13.14 -29.47
N ASP A 261 15.81 -14.35 -29.58
CA ASP A 261 16.41 -15.52 -30.24
C ASP A 261 16.60 -15.14 -31.72
N VAL A 262 17.87 -14.96 -32.11
CA VAL A 262 18.23 -14.56 -33.47
C VAL A 262 18.18 -15.77 -34.43
N ALA A 263 18.04 -17.00 -33.93
CA ALA A 263 18.13 -18.23 -34.72
C ALA A 263 17.00 -19.26 -34.54
N GLY A 264 15.84 -18.92 -33.98
CA GLY A 264 14.60 -19.71 -34.13
C GLY A 264 14.70 -21.17 -33.66
N THR A 265 15.62 -21.46 -32.74
CA THR A 265 15.66 -22.70 -31.98
C THR A 265 15.93 -22.32 -30.53
N ASN A 266 14.86 -22.38 -29.73
CA ASN A 266 14.79 -22.12 -28.29
C ASN A 266 15.95 -22.69 -27.42
N ASP A 267 16.72 -23.66 -27.93
CA ASP A 267 17.82 -24.33 -27.23
C ASP A 267 19.20 -23.65 -27.40
N ASP A 268 19.39 -22.72 -28.36
CA ASP A 268 20.69 -22.06 -28.61
C ASP A 268 20.59 -20.54 -28.39
N ARG A 269 21.02 -20.11 -27.20
CA ARG A 269 21.07 -18.70 -26.77
C ARG A 269 22.39 -18.00 -27.06
N SER A 270 23.27 -18.63 -27.84
CA SER A 270 24.62 -18.09 -28.05
C SER A 270 24.66 -16.89 -29.01
N ASP A 271 23.55 -16.59 -29.68
CA ASP A 271 23.39 -15.45 -30.58
C ASP A 271 22.34 -14.42 -30.12
N ASP A 272 21.79 -14.59 -28.92
CA ASP A 272 20.88 -13.61 -28.29
C ASP A 272 21.54 -12.23 -28.21
N THR A 273 20.80 -11.20 -28.64
CA THR A 273 21.26 -9.81 -28.51
C THR A 273 20.86 -9.22 -27.17
N VAL A 274 21.85 -8.94 -26.33
CA VAL A 274 21.65 -8.10 -25.14
C VAL A 274 21.35 -6.68 -25.61
N GLU A 275 20.11 -6.22 -25.43
CA GLU A 275 19.77 -4.81 -25.60
C GLU A 275 20.06 -4.02 -24.33
N ALA A 276 20.21 -2.70 -24.50
CA ALA A 276 20.31 -1.80 -23.37
C ALA A 276 19.04 -1.91 -22.51
N GLY A 277 19.18 -1.88 -21.19
CA GLY A 277 18.03 -1.81 -20.30
C GLY A 277 17.19 -0.58 -20.60
N VAL A 278 15.87 -0.69 -20.48
CA VAL A 278 14.93 0.38 -20.76
C VAL A 278 14.75 1.26 -19.53
N ASP A 279 14.81 2.57 -19.72
CA ASP A 279 14.58 3.56 -18.67
C ASP A 279 13.12 3.53 -18.22
N GLY A 280 12.87 3.16 -16.95
CA GLY A 280 11.51 3.02 -16.46
C GLY A 280 10.76 4.35 -16.40
N SER A 281 11.46 5.49 -16.37
CA SER A 281 10.83 6.82 -16.51
C SER A 281 10.22 7.10 -17.90
N THR A 282 10.48 6.23 -18.88
CA THR A 282 9.94 6.32 -20.25
C THR A 282 8.82 5.32 -20.52
N LEU A 283 8.53 4.44 -19.55
CA LEU A 283 7.48 3.44 -19.60
C LEU A 283 6.40 3.84 -18.60
N SER A 284 5.12 3.60 -18.91
CA SER A 284 4.08 3.71 -17.88
C SER A 284 4.03 2.44 -17.05
N GLU A 285 4.07 1.30 -17.75
CA GLU A 285 4.01 -0.04 -17.19
C GLU A 285 4.98 -0.96 -17.94
N VAL A 286 5.31 -2.09 -17.33
CA VAL A 286 6.17 -3.13 -17.90
C VAL A 286 5.76 -4.50 -17.38
N TYR A 287 5.88 -5.53 -18.21
CA TYR A 287 5.87 -6.91 -17.76
C TYR A 287 7.25 -7.31 -17.24
N LEU A 288 7.28 -7.75 -15.99
CA LEU A 288 8.36 -8.58 -15.49
C LEU A 288 8.06 -10.00 -15.92
N ASP A 289 9.05 -10.77 -16.33
CA ASP A 289 8.83 -12.15 -16.74
C ASP A 289 10.05 -13.00 -16.39
N GLY A 290 9.85 -14.30 -16.27
CA GLY A 290 10.92 -15.25 -16.05
C GLY A 290 11.22 -16.06 -17.30
N ASP A 291 12.41 -16.63 -17.29
CA ASP A 291 12.88 -17.48 -18.38
C ASP A 291 12.05 -18.76 -18.50
N ASN A 292 11.38 -18.93 -19.64
CA ASN A 292 10.54 -20.10 -19.91
C ASN A 292 11.25 -21.18 -20.75
N GLY A 293 12.53 -20.99 -21.08
CA GLY A 293 13.31 -21.92 -21.90
C GLY A 293 12.95 -21.91 -23.39
N ALA A 294 11.99 -21.08 -23.81
CA ALA A 294 11.37 -21.13 -25.13
C ALA A 294 11.44 -19.79 -25.87
N ASP A 295 10.72 -18.80 -25.37
CA ASP A 295 10.43 -17.54 -26.06
C ASP A 295 10.27 -16.34 -25.12
N SER A 296 10.34 -16.55 -23.80
CA SER A 296 10.40 -15.48 -22.82
C SER A 296 11.73 -15.49 -22.07
N TYR A 297 12.28 -14.29 -21.89
CA TYR A 297 13.51 -14.04 -21.17
C TYR A 297 13.21 -13.43 -19.81
N ASP A 298 14.12 -13.68 -18.87
CA ASP A 298 14.09 -13.01 -17.58
C ASP A 298 14.16 -11.48 -17.78
N THR A 299 13.08 -10.81 -17.38
CA THR A 299 12.88 -9.37 -17.50
C THR A 299 12.77 -8.77 -16.10
N PRO A 300 13.89 -8.62 -15.37
CA PRO A 300 13.85 -8.09 -14.02
C PRO A 300 13.76 -6.56 -13.99
N TYR A 301 13.31 -6.06 -12.84
CA TYR A 301 13.19 -4.64 -12.55
C TYR A 301 14.19 -4.21 -11.48
N LEU A 302 14.94 -3.16 -11.78
CA LEU A 302 15.85 -2.50 -10.86
C LEU A 302 15.26 -1.15 -10.48
N ILE A 303 15.19 -0.85 -9.19
CA ILE A 303 14.74 0.47 -8.73
C ILE A 303 15.57 0.97 -7.55
N ARG A 304 15.92 2.24 -7.56
CA ARG A 304 16.66 2.91 -6.50
C ARG A 304 15.94 4.19 -6.09
N PHE A 305 15.98 4.50 -4.80
CA PHE A 305 15.48 5.74 -4.23
C PHE A 305 16.66 6.61 -3.72
N ASP A 306 16.49 7.92 -3.59
CA ASP A 306 17.41 8.77 -2.84
C ASP A 306 16.92 8.86 -1.40
N THR A 307 17.60 8.17 -0.49
CA THR A 307 17.26 8.14 0.94
C THR A 307 18.03 9.17 1.75
N SER A 308 18.71 10.14 1.14
CA SER A 308 19.54 11.13 1.83
C SER A 308 18.75 12.01 2.83
N SER A 309 17.43 12.12 2.68
CA SER A 309 16.54 12.81 3.62
C SER A 309 16.11 11.95 4.82
N VAL A 310 16.31 10.63 4.75
CA VAL A 310 15.90 9.69 5.78
C VAL A 310 16.87 9.77 6.95
N THR A 311 16.35 9.97 8.16
CA THR A 311 17.14 10.13 9.38
C THR A 311 16.58 9.29 10.52
N GLY A 312 17.47 8.72 11.34
CA GLY A 312 17.13 7.92 12.51
C GLY A 312 17.04 6.42 12.19
N ASP A 313 16.94 5.61 13.23
CA ASP A 313 16.93 4.16 13.18
C ASP A 313 15.67 3.67 12.46
N VAL A 314 15.86 2.89 11.40
CA VAL A 314 14.77 2.31 10.59
C VAL A 314 14.04 1.24 11.39
N THR A 315 12.77 1.47 11.71
CA THR A 315 11.91 0.50 12.41
C THR A 315 11.10 -0.36 11.46
N LYS A 316 10.72 0.18 10.29
CA LYS A 316 9.98 -0.51 9.24
C LYS A 316 10.31 0.14 7.90
N ALA A 317 10.44 -0.63 6.83
CA ALA A 317 10.45 -0.12 5.47
C ALA A 317 9.65 -1.04 4.54
N GLU A 318 8.86 -0.44 3.66
CA GLU A 318 7.99 -1.14 2.71
C GLU A 318 8.25 -0.59 1.32
N LEU A 319 8.43 -1.47 0.33
CA LEU A 319 8.38 -1.12 -1.08
C LEU A 319 6.97 -1.41 -1.56
N LEU A 320 6.31 -0.42 -2.13
CA LEU A 320 4.94 -0.48 -2.59
C LEU A 320 4.93 -0.38 -4.11
N ILE A 321 4.27 -1.33 -4.76
CA ILE A 321 4.22 -1.51 -6.21
C ILE A 321 2.77 -1.73 -6.59
N THR A 322 2.32 -1.01 -7.61
CA THR A 322 0.99 -1.21 -8.18
C THR A 322 1.11 -2.15 -9.37
N THR A 323 0.32 -3.23 -9.37
CA THR A 323 0.13 -4.10 -10.52
C THR A 323 -0.58 -3.34 -11.63
N GLY A 324 -0.20 -3.61 -12.87
CA GLY A 324 -0.88 -3.07 -14.05
C GLY A 324 -2.34 -3.50 -14.09
N PHE A 325 -3.12 -2.74 -14.84
CA PHE A 325 -4.53 -3.05 -15.11
C PHE A 325 -4.97 -2.59 -16.50
N SER A 326 -4.00 -2.23 -17.35
CA SER A 326 -4.26 -1.84 -18.73
C SER A 326 -4.47 -3.05 -19.67
N GLY A 327 -4.22 -4.27 -19.19
CA GLY A 327 -4.47 -5.51 -19.93
C GLY A 327 -4.81 -6.67 -19.00
N GLY A 328 -5.69 -7.57 -19.48
CA GLY A 328 -6.21 -8.74 -18.75
C GLY A 328 -5.21 -9.91 -18.58
N ALA A 329 -3.93 -9.61 -18.40
CA ALA A 329 -2.89 -10.58 -18.06
C ALA A 329 -1.85 -9.95 -17.12
N SER A 330 -2.28 -9.05 -16.24
CA SER A 330 -1.39 -8.31 -15.34
C SER A 330 -1.03 -9.10 -14.08
N ASP A 331 -1.84 -10.12 -13.77
CA ASP A 331 -1.74 -11.01 -12.63
C ASP A 331 -0.53 -11.95 -12.69
N THR A 332 -0.12 -12.47 -11.55
CA THR A 332 0.87 -13.55 -11.49
C THR A 332 0.70 -14.48 -10.30
N PRO A 333 0.79 -15.82 -10.48
CA PRO A 333 1.01 -16.72 -9.34
C PRO A 333 2.43 -16.60 -8.77
N GLY A 334 3.35 -15.91 -9.45
CA GLY A 334 4.74 -15.80 -9.04
C GLY A 334 5.48 -17.15 -9.01
N PRO A 335 6.58 -17.29 -8.23
CA PRO A 335 7.15 -16.26 -7.37
C PRO A 335 8.03 -15.25 -8.13
N PHE A 336 7.89 -13.99 -7.76
CA PHE A 336 8.91 -12.96 -7.93
C PHE A 336 9.64 -12.75 -6.61
N THR A 337 10.91 -12.38 -6.63
CA THR A 337 11.70 -12.21 -5.41
C THR A 337 12.33 -10.84 -5.35
N VAL A 338 12.37 -10.27 -4.14
CA VAL A 338 12.97 -8.95 -3.88
C VAL A 338 14.29 -9.08 -3.14
N HIS A 339 15.31 -8.39 -3.66
CA HIS A 339 16.69 -8.46 -3.17
C HIS A 339 17.31 -7.09 -3.00
N GLN A 340 18.28 -7.00 -2.08
CA GLN A 340 19.22 -5.87 -2.02
C GLN A 340 20.12 -5.90 -3.25
N LEU A 341 20.21 -4.81 -4.01
CA LEU A 341 21.10 -4.71 -5.16
C LEU A 341 22.51 -4.28 -4.72
N LEU A 342 23.50 -5.13 -4.95
CA LEU A 342 24.90 -4.95 -4.52
C LEU A 342 25.83 -4.52 -5.67
N THR A 343 25.32 -4.48 -6.90
CA THR A 343 26.03 -3.96 -8.07
C THR A 343 25.38 -2.66 -8.53
N PRO A 344 26.15 -1.58 -8.79
CA PRO A 344 25.59 -0.34 -9.31
C PRO A 344 24.93 -0.55 -10.66
N PHE A 345 23.84 0.16 -10.90
CA PHE A 345 23.26 0.31 -12.23
C PHE A 345 23.16 1.80 -12.61
N ASP A 346 23.17 2.07 -13.90
CA ASP A 346 23.00 3.41 -14.47
C ASP A 346 22.23 3.35 -15.80
N ALA A 347 22.20 4.48 -16.51
CA ALA A 347 21.45 4.61 -17.76
C ALA A 347 21.97 3.74 -18.91
N ALA A 348 23.18 3.18 -18.80
CA ALA A 348 23.78 2.28 -19.77
C ALA A 348 23.71 0.81 -19.33
N SER A 349 23.21 0.52 -18.13
CA SER A 349 23.09 -0.86 -17.64
C SER A 349 22.19 -1.71 -18.53
N GLN A 350 22.62 -2.94 -18.73
CA GLN A 350 21.98 -3.93 -19.60
C GLN A 350 21.97 -5.30 -18.92
N TYR A 351 21.17 -6.25 -19.44
CA TYR A 351 21.05 -7.58 -18.84
C TYR A 351 22.40 -8.29 -18.66
N GLY A 352 23.28 -8.20 -19.69
CA GLY A 352 24.61 -8.81 -19.68
C GLY A 352 25.61 -8.24 -18.67
N ASP A 353 25.27 -7.14 -17.97
CA ASP A 353 26.08 -6.64 -16.85
C ASP A 353 25.84 -7.47 -15.56
N PHE A 354 24.79 -8.30 -15.57
CA PHE A 354 24.38 -9.18 -14.48
C PHE A 354 24.59 -10.66 -14.86
N ALA A 355 24.72 -11.52 -13.85
CA ALA A 355 25.12 -12.91 -14.01
C ALA A 355 24.02 -13.83 -14.58
N GLY A 356 22.89 -13.28 -15.01
CA GLY A 356 21.71 -14.00 -15.48
C GLY A 356 20.65 -14.08 -14.39
N ASP A 357 20.18 -15.29 -14.11
CA ASP A 357 19.12 -15.55 -13.13
C ASP A 357 19.48 -15.14 -11.68
N VAL A 358 18.46 -15.11 -10.82
CA VAL A 358 18.56 -14.79 -9.39
C VAL A 358 19.67 -15.58 -8.68
N GLN A 359 19.77 -16.89 -8.93
CA GLN A 359 20.73 -17.74 -8.25
C GLN A 359 22.17 -17.45 -8.71
N ALA A 360 22.36 -17.18 -10.00
CA ALA A 360 23.64 -16.77 -10.57
C ALA A 360 24.07 -15.40 -10.03
N MET A 361 23.16 -14.43 -9.93
CA MET A 361 23.42 -13.10 -9.36
C MET A 361 23.78 -13.16 -7.88
N ILE A 362 23.13 -14.01 -7.08
CA ILE A 362 23.51 -14.26 -5.67
C ILE A 362 24.92 -14.84 -5.60
N ASN A 363 25.23 -15.85 -6.42
CA ASN A 363 26.55 -16.50 -6.43
C ASN A 363 27.67 -15.54 -6.88
N ALA A 364 27.36 -14.60 -7.76
CA ALA A 364 28.26 -13.55 -8.21
C ALA A 364 28.39 -12.39 -7.20
N GLY A 365 27.56 -12.36 -6.15
CA GLY A 365 27.51 -11.27 -5.17
C GLY A 365 26.94 -9.96 -5.73
N GLN A 366 26.13 -10.04 -6.79
CA GLN A 366 25.52 -8.87 -7.41
C GLN A 366 24.21 -8.44 -6.73
N ILE A 367 23.55 -9.39 -6.08
CA ILE A 367 22.38 -9.16 -5.22
C ILE A 367 22.54 -9.93 -3.90
N GLY A 368 21.84 -9.46 -2.87
CA GLY A 368 21.73 -10.14 -1.58
C GLY A 368 20.82 -11.38 -1.64
N PRO A 369 20.68 -12.12 -0.51
CA PRO A 369 19.67 -13.17 -0.40
C PRO A 369 18.25 -12.61 -0.60
N VAL A 370 17.30 -13.49 -0.95
CA VAL A 370 15.87 -13.15 -0.99
C VAL A 370 15.46 -12.56 0.36
N VAL A 371 14.81 -11.40 0.34
CA VAL A 371 14.23 -10.78 1.52
C VAL A 371 12.73 -11.08 1.61
N GLU A 372 12.04 -11.09 0.47
CA GLU A 372 10.62 -11.37 0.37
C GLU A 372 10.31 -12.04 -0.98
N GLU A 373 9.29 -12.91 -0.99
CA GLU A 373 8.72 -13.49 -2.20
C GLU A 373 7.34 -12.88 -2.45
N VAL A 374 7.10 -12.41 -3.66
CA VAL A 374 5.81 -11.93 -4.14
C VAL A 374 5.17 -13.09 -4.89
N LEU A 375 4.04 -13.54 -4.38
CA LEU A 375 3.25 -14.65 -4.87
C LEU A 375 1.84 -14.16 -5.07
N ASP A 376 1.13 -14.87 -5.96
CA ASP A 376 -0.32 -14.85 -5.97
C ASP A 376 -0.94 -13.45 -6.10
N VAL A 377 -0.39 -12.62 -6.99
CA VAL A 377 -0.79 -11.23 -7.23
C VAL A 377 -1.88 -11.15 -8.29
N GLU A 378 -2.97 -10.47 -7.98
CA GLU A 378 -4.08 -10.24 -8.92
C GLU A 378 -3.91 -8.92 -9.70
N GLU A 379 -4.72 -8.73 -10.74
CA GLU A 379 -4.75 -7.46 -11.49
C GLU A 379 -5.16 -6.30 -10.58
N SER A 380 -4.64 -5.10 -10.90
CA SER A 380 -4.92 -3.87 -10.16
C SER A 380 -4.47 -3.88 -8.70
N GLU A 381 -3.74 -4.91 -8.24
CA GLU A 381 -3.37 -5.05 -6.83
C GLU A 381 -2.28 -4.05 -6.38
N TYR A 382 -2.41 -3.57 -5.15
CA TYR A 382 -1.40 -2.77 -4.47
C TYR A 382 -0.49 -3.62 -3.57
N VAL A 383 0.60 -4.12 -4.17
CA VAL A 383 1.56 -5.05 -3.55
C VAL A 383 2.49 -4.33 -2.58
N ARG A 384 2.68 -4.91 -1.39
CA ARG A 384 3.59 -4.40 -0.35
C ARG A 384 4.65 -5.42 0.01
N VAL A 385 5.90 -5.01 -0.12
CA VAL A 385 7.06 -5.85 0.15
C VAL A 385 7.79 -5.33 1.39
N ASP A 386 7.99 -6.16 2.42
CA ASP A 386 8.81 -5.79 3.58
C ASP A 386 10.29 -5.77 3.17
N VAL A 387 10.85 -4.56 3.07
CA VAL A 387 12.26 -4.32 2.72
C VAL A 387 13.04 -3.74 3.90
N THR A 388 12.54 -3.94 5.12
CA THR A 388 13.12 -3.35 6.34
C THR A 388 14.59 -3.74 6.51
N SER A 389 14.95 -5.00 6.21
CA SER A 389 16.33 -5.47 6.32
C SER A 389 17.27 -4.76 5.33
N ILE A 390 16.84 -4.61 4.07
CA ILE A 390 17.61 -3.93 3.02
C ILE A 390 17.86 -2.47 3.40
N VAL A 391 16.82 -1.75 3.82
CA VAL A 391 16.92 -0.33 4.16
C VAL A 391 17.73 -0.12 5.43
N ARG A 392 17.67 -1.04 6.41
CA ARG A 392 18.56 -1.02 7.58
C ARG A 392 20.02 -1.20 7.19
N ASN A 393 20.35 -2.25 6.42
CA ASN A 393 21.72 -2.50 5.95
C ASN A 393 22.27 -1.25 5.24
N TRP A 394 21.47 -0.66 4.36
CA TRP A 394 21.84 0.57 3.67
C TRP A 394 22.07 1.74 4.62
N HIS A 395 21.19 1.95 5.60
CA HIS A 395 21.36 3.01 6.59
C HIS A 395 22.59 2.81 7.48
N ASP A 396 22.92 1.55 7.78
CA ASP A 396 24.10 1.13 8.56
C ASP A 396 25.41 1.21 7.76
N GLY A 397 25.34 1.54 6.47
CA GLY A 397 26.49 1.81 5.61
C GLY A 397 26.92 0.65 4.70
N ASP A 398 26.14 -0.42 4.62
CA ASP A 398 26.37 -1.48 3.64
C ASP A 398 26.15 -0.95 2.21
N GLU A 399 26.80 -1.59 1.24
CA GLU A 399 26.58 -1.28 -0.17
C GLU A 399 25.13 -1.57 -0.54
N ASN A 400 24.42 -0.56 -1.04
CA ASN A 400 23.10 -0.73 -1.60
C ASN A 400 22.90 0.22 -2.78
N TYR A 401 22.60 -0.36 -3.93
CA TYR A 401 22.35 0.36 -5.17
C TYR A 401 20.86 0.34 -5.56
N GLY A 402 19.99 -0.21 -4.71
CA GLY A 402 18.55 -0.27 -4.93
C GLY A 402 17.97 -1.64 -4.60
N PHE A 403 16.84 -1.93 -5.24
CA PHE A 403 16.13 -3.19 -5.17
C PHE A 403 16.24 -3.88 -6.53
N TYR A 404 16.44 -5.19 -6.51
CA TYR A 404 16.24 -6.07 -7.66
C TYR A 404 14.94 -6.84 -7.43
N ILE A 405 14.08 -6.88 -8.45
CA ILE A 405 12.86 -7.68 -8.50
C ILE A 405 12.95 -8.54 -9.75
N GLY A 406 12.87 -9.85 -9.61
CA GLY A 406 12.97 -10.77 -10.74
C GLY A 406 12.21 -12.06 -10.47
N ALA A 407 11.93 -12.79 -11.55
CA ALA A 407 11.24 -14.07 -11.44
C ALA A 407 12.15 -15.13 -10.80
N ASN A 408 11.57 -16.00 -9.98
CA ASN A 408 12.31 -17.10 -9.35
C ASN A 408 11.64 -18.45 -9.63
N GLY A 409 11.74 -18.90 -10.88
CA GLY A 409 11.17 -20.17 -11.31
C GLY A 409 9.72 -20.11 -11.77
N THR A 410 9.22 -18.90 -12.08
CA THR A 410 8.01 -18.69 -12.86
C THR A 410 8.35 -18.24 -14.28
N SER A 411 7.40 -18.41 -15.18
CA SER A 411 7.41 -17.93 -16.58
C SER A 411 6.12 -17.18 -16.93
N ASN A 412 5.32 -16.91 -15.90
CA ASN A 412 4.15 -16.08 -16.01
C ASN A 412 4.58 -14.66 -15.62
N GLY A 413 4.27 -13.72 -16.51
CA GLY A 413 4.67 -12.34 -16.33
C GLY A 413 3.85 -11.63 -15.26
N TRP A 414 4.40 -10.55 -14.72
CA TRP A 414 3.75 -9.65 -13.79
C TRP A 414 3.83 -8.24 -14.32
N GLN A 415 2.70 -7.61 -14.64
CA GLN A 415 2.71 -6.23 -15.09
C GLN A 415 2.79 -5.28 -13.89
N ILE A 416 3.71 -4.33 -13.91
CA ILE A 416 3.84 -3.32 -12.87
C ILE A 416 3.94 -1.92 -13.46
N PHE A 417 3.52 -0.92 -12.68
CA PHE A 417 3.84 0.48 -12.97
C PHE A 417 5.31 0.80 -12.64
N THR A 418 5.93 1.64 -13.47
CA THR A 418 7.31 2.11 -13.28
C THR A 418 7.31 3.58 -12.83
N THR A 419 8.49 4.19 -12.65
CA THR A 419 8.59 5.62 -12.32
C THR A 419 8.14 6.56 -13.44
N GLY A 420 7.85 6.03 -14.63
CA GLY A 420 7.29 6.77 -15.77
C GLY A 420 5.77 6.64 -15.92
N ALA A 421 5.08 6.04 -14.93
CA ALA A 421 3.62 6.00 -14.85
C ALA A 421 3.01 7.38 -15.16
N VAL A 422 1.98 7.39 -16.02
CA VAL A 422 1.30 8.62 -16.43
C VAL A 422 0.65 9.30 -15.22
N ASP A 423 0.03 8.50 -14.35
CA ASP A 423 -0.36 8.90 -13.01
C ASP A 423 0.79 8.63 -12.04
N SER A 424 1.28 9.68 -11.41
CA SER A 424 2.36 9.59 -10.42
C SER A 424 1.97 8.81 -9.16
N ASP A 425 0.67 8.69 -8.85
CA ASP A 425 0.22 7.93 -7.68
C ASP A 425 0.38 6.41 -7.88
N LEU A 426 0.49 5.94 -9.12
CA LEU A 426 0.75 4.53 -9.48
C LEU A 426 2.25 4.18 -9.49
N ALA A 427 3.13 5.18 -9.49
CA ALA A 427 4.58 4.95 -9.50
C ALA A 427 5.05 4.24 -8.21
N PRO A 428 6.10 3.41 -8.25
CA PRO A 428 6.59 2.72 -7.05
C PRO A 428 7.00 3.68 -5.93
N MET A 429 6.72 3.27 -4.70
CA MET A 429 7.00 4.06 -3.49
C MET A 429 7.85 3.27 -2.49
N LEU A 430 8.85 3.93 -1.90
CA LEU A 430 9.53 3.43 -0.71
C LEU A 430 9.04 4.19 0.52
N ARG A 431 8.39 3.47 1.45
CA ARG A 431 7.88 4.01 2.71
C ARG A 431 8.74 3.56 3.88
N ILE A 432 9.30 4.50 4.64
CA ILE A 432 10.25 4.21 5.73
C ILE A 432 9.77 4.85 7.02
N THR A 433 9.60 4.04 8.07
CA THR A 433 9.35 4.52 9.43
C THR A 433 10.65 4.49 10.23
N THR A 434 10.99 5.60 10.88
CA THR A 434 12.18 5.71 11.74
C THR A 434 11.85 6.20 13.15
N VAL A 435 12.77 5.94 14.07
CA VAL A 435 12.84 6.56 15.40
C VAL A 435 14.23 7.20 15.59
N PRO A 436 14.42 8.18 16.50
CA PRO A 436 15.71 8.79 16.69
C PRO A 436 16.67 7.85 17.41
N GLU A 437 17.91 7.89 16.99
CA GLU A 437 19.07 7.25 17.62
C GLU A 437 19.05 7.38 19.16
N PRO A 438 19.08 6.27 19.92
CA PRO A 438 19.00 6.24 21.39
C PRO A 438 20.06 7.10 22.11
N ILE A 439 21.15 7.44 21.43
CA ILE A 439 22.36 7.99 22.04
C ILE A 439 22.17 9.43 22.57
N SER A 440 21.16 10.16 22.09
CA SER A 440 20.89 11.53 22.55
C SER A 440 20.21 11.61 23.93
N LEU A 441 19.46 10.57 24.33
CA LEU A 441 18.76 10.54 25.63
C LEU A 441 19.69 10.16 26.79
N ALA A 442 20.67 9.28 26.54
CA ALA A 442 21.62 8.84 27.57
C ALA A 442 22.65 9.93 27.94
N LEU A 443 23.14 10.72 26.97
CA LEU A 443 24.12 11.78 27.23
C LEU A 443 23.53 12.98 27.96
N LEU A 444 22.26 13.32 27.75
CA LEU A 444 21.59 14.38 28.51
C LEU A 444 21.34 13.99 29.97
N ALA A 445 21.03 12.71 30.22
CA ALA A 445 20.86 12.17 31.57
C ALA A 445 22.19 12.08 32.35
N LEU A 446 23.31 11.81 31.67
CA LEU A 446 24.64 11.72 32.28
C LEU A 446 25.35 13.08 32.43
N GLY A 447 25.10 14.04 31.53
CA GLY A 447 25.70 15.38 31.58
C GLY A 447 25.27 16.25 32.77
N GLY A 448 24.14 15.91 33.43
CA GLY A 448 23.64 16.61 34.62
C GLY A 448 24.26 16.19 35.96
N LEU A 449 25.13 15.17 35.98
CA LEU A 449 25.69 14.57 37.20
C LEU A 449 27.19 14.83 37.42
N LEU A 450 27.83 15.71 36.66
CA LEU A 450 29.22 16.11 36.92
C LEU A 450 29.26 17.23 37.98
N PRO A 451 29.68 16.95 39.24
CA PRO A 451 29.91 18.02 40.19
C PRO A 451 31.11 18.86 39.74
N LEU A 452 30.88 20.14 39.45
CA LEU A 452 31.92 21.16 39.32
C LEU A 452 32.74 21.21 40.62
N ARG A 453 33.84 20.46 40.65
CA ARG A 453 34.80 20.47 41.76
C ARG A 453 35.58 21.79 41.69
N ARG A 454 35.14 22.80 42.44
CA ARG A 454 35.89 24.04 42.67
C ARG A 454 37.29 23.68 43.21
N ARG A 455 38.34 24.00 42.45
CA ARG A 455 39.70 24.08 42.99
C ARG A 455 39.82 25.40 43.75
N GLY A 456 40.11 25.30 45.04
CA GLY A 456 40.66 26.38 45.85
C GLY A 456 42.17 26.44 45.70
#